data_AF-A0AAV9Z934-F1
#
_entry.id   AF-A0AAV9Z934-F1
#
_cell.length_a   1.000
_cell.length_b   1.000
_cell.length_c   1.000
_cell.angle_alpha   90.00
_cell.angle_beta   90.00
_cell.angle_gamma   90.00
#
_symmetry.space_group_name_H-M   'P 1'
#
loop_
_entity.id
_entity.type
_entity.pdbx_description
1 polymer ?
#
loop_
_entity_poly.entity_id
_entity_poly.type
_entity_poly.pdbx_seq_one_letter_code
_entity_poly.pdbx_strand_id
1 'polypeptide(L)'
;VTETPVGECFNNLLVAWAELERAYAWVKKPSTGRLALSAASRPTQVVLWIGAGRGLRGGPMRNGAGPTIGSVVKFEQNWWSWWATLQPPWRVRDRGHPERFSREEYGGKTQEDWETLRVPGVNGMLSVVAALYWWGVKLVKVVDSEEKRTWVEAVRDVKWMIAGLTAVETGATT
;
A
#
# COMPACT_ATOMS: atom_id res chain seq x y z
N VAL A 1 -13.71 -10.68 9.25
CA VAL A 1 -12.42 -10.86 8.54
C VAL A 1 -11.64 -11.88 9.35
N THR A 2 -11.29 -13.04 8.78
CA THR A 2 -10.42 -14.02 9.45
C THR A 2 -9.06 -13.36 9.73
N GLU A 3 -8.49 -13.54 10.92
CA GLU A 3 -7.18 -12.95 11.24
C GLU A 3 -6.11 -13.39 10.24
N THR A 4 -5.44 -12.43 9.63
CA THR A 4 -4.26 -12.76 8.81
C THR A 4 -3.12 -13.22 9.72
N PRO A 5 -2.25 -14.12 9.24
CA PRO A 5 -1.09 -14.58 10.01
C PRO A 5 -0.06 -13.46 10.32
N VAL A 6 -0.25 -12.29 9.74
CA VAL A 6 0.66 -11.15 9.80
C VAL A 6 0.34 -10.23 11.00
N GLY A 7 -0.85 -10.38 11.60
CA GLY A 7 -1.25 -9.73 12.83
C GLY A 7 -2.26 -8.59 12.67
N GLU A 8 -2.68 -8.06 13.81
CA GLU A 8 -3.79 -7.11 13.93
C GLU A 8 -3.57 -5.80 13.15
N CYS A 9 -2.36 -5.24 13.15
CA CYS A 9 -2.06 -3.99 12.45
C CYS A 9 -2.33 -4.10 10.94
N PHE A 10 -2.01 -5.25 10.34
CA PHE A 10 -2.29 -5.51 8.92
C PHE A 10 -3.78 -5.78 8.67
N ASN A 11 -4.47 -6.46 9.58
CA ASN A 11 -5.93 -6.62 9.50
C ASN A 11 -6.65 -5.26 9.49
N ASN A 12 -6.21 -4.34 10.34
CA ASN A 12 -6.75 -2.98 10.38
C ASN A 12 -6.49 -2.19 9.09
N LEU A 13 -5.37 -2.45 8.41
CA LEU A 13 -5.10 -1.91 7.07
C LEU A 13 -6.05 -2.52 6.03
N LEU A 14 -6.30 -3.84 6.05
CA LEU A 14 -7.24 -4.50 5.14
C LEU A 14 -8.66 -3.94 5.28
N VAL A 15 -9.11 -3.70 6.51
CA VAL A 15 -10.41 -3.07 6.77
C VAL A 15 -10.44 -1.67 6.16
N ALA A 16 -9.44 -0.82 6.42
CA ALA A 16 -9.37 0.52 5.85
C ALA A 16 -9.37 0.49 4.31
N TRP A 17 -8.61 -0.42 3.69
CA TRP A 17 -8.60 -0.59 2.24
C TRP A 17 -9.97 -1.01 1.70
N ALA A 18 -10.67 -1.93 2.36
CA ALA A 18 -12.01 -2.35 1.95
C ALA A 18 -13.04 -1.20 2.04
N GLU A 19 -12.91 -0.31 3.03
CA GLU A 19 -13.73 0.90 3.15
C GLU A 19 -13.43 1.91 2.03
N LEU A 20 -12.15 2.08 1.65
CA LEU A 20 -11.78 2.91 0.50
C LEU A 20 -12.37 2.37 -0.81
N GLU A 21 -12.25 1.06 -1.08
CA GLU A 21 -12.85 0.46 -2.28
C GLU A 21 -14.38 0.56 -2.27
N ARG A 22 -15.01 0.52 -1.08
CA ARG A 22 -16.44 0.81 -0.93
C ARG A 22 -16.77 2.27 -1.27
N ALA A 23 -15.96 3.23 -0.82
CA ALA A 23 -16.11 4.64 -1.19
C ALA A 23 -15.96 4.85 -2.70
N TYR A 24 -15.11 4.05 -3.36
CA TYR A 24 -15.01 3.98 -4.82
C TYR A 24 -16.13 3.19 -5.51
N ALA A 25 -17.17 2.76 -4.80
CA ALA A 25 -18.25 1.93 -5.33
C ALA A 25 -17.75 0.67 -6.07
N TRP A 26 -16.61 0.12 -5.64
CA TRP A 26 -15.97 -1.08 -6.22
C TRP A 26 -15.62 -0.94 -7.71
N VAL A 27 -15.34 0.28 -8.17
CA VAL A 27 -14.91 0.53 -9.56
C VAL A 27 -13.64 -0.27 -9.85
N LYS A 28 -13.75 -1.23 -10.78
CA LYS A 28 -12.62 -2.11 -11.15
C LYS A 28 -11.52 -1.38 -11.93
N LYS A 29 -11.91 -0.41 -12.75
CA LYS A 29 -11.04 0.43 -13.56
C LYS A 29 -11.71 1.79 -13.73
N PRO A 30 -11.03 2.90 -13.43
CA PRO A 30 -11.60 4.23 -13.62
C PRO A 30 -11.84 4.51 -15.11
N SER A 31 -12.96 5.16 -15.43
CA SER A 31 -13.30 5.61 -16.79
C SER A 31 -12.64 6.95 -17.16
N THR A 32 -12.22 7.72 -16.16
CA THR A 32 -11.55 9.04 -16.27
C THR A 32 -10.50 9.17 -15.17
N GLY A 33 -9.52 10.07 -15.34
CA GLY A 33 -8.43 10.26 -14.37
C GLY A 33 -7.30 9.23 -14.48
N ARG A 34 -6.52 9.07 -13.40
CA ARG A 34 -5.34 8.20 -13.37
C ARG A 34 -5.73 6.72 -13.42
N LEU A 35 -5.19 5.99 -14.40
CA LEU A 35 -5.54 4.58 -14.65
C LEU A 35 -4.73 3.57 -13.82
N ALA A 36 -3.61 3.99 -13.24
CA ALA A 36 -2.73 3.15 -12.43
C ALA A 36 -1.81 4.00 -11.53
N LEU A 37 -1.42 3.44 -10.40
CA LEU A 37 -0.32 3.96 -9.59
C LEU A 37 0.99 3.97 -10.38
N SER A 38 1.90 4.90 -10.03
CA SER A 38 3.22 4.98 -10.66
C SER A 38 3.95 3.64 -10.62
N ALA A 39 4.65 3.32 -11.71
CA ALA A 39 5.53 2.16 -11.80
C ALA A 39 6.99 2.52 -11.41
N ALA A 40 7.29 3.80 -11.20
CA ALA A 40 8.62 4.25 -10.80
C ALA A 40 9.07 3.55 -9.52
N SER A 41 10.28 2.98 -9.53
CA SER A 41 10.89 2.27 -8.39
C SER A 41 10.09 1.09 -7.83
N ARG A 42 9.03 0.64 -8.52
CA ARG A 42 8.17 -0.46 -8.05
C ARG A 42 8.98 -1.74 -7.86
N PRO A 43 8.83 -2.46 -6.72
CA PRO A 43 9.55 -3.71 -6.49
C PRO A 43 9.24 -4.74 -7.58
N THR A 44 10.27 -5.45 -8.06
CA THR A 44 10.16 -6.48 -9.11
C THR A 44 9.11 -7.55 -8.76
N GLN A 45 8.99 -7.90 -7.48
CA GLN A 45 7.96 -8.81 -6.97
C GLN A 45 6.54 -8.36 -7.34
N VAL A 46 6.25 -7.07 -7.21
CA VAL A 46 4.93 -6.49 -7.57
C VAL A 46 4.75 -6.49 -9.09
N VAL A 47 5.81 -6.17 -9.85
CA VAL A 47 5.79 -6.22 -11.32
C VAL A 47 5.44 -7.62 -11.82
N LEU A 48 6.15 -8.64 -11.32
CA LEU A 48 5.93 -10.03 -11.69
C LEU A 48 4.52 -10.50 -11.29
N TRP A 49 4.05 -10.14 -10.10
CA TRP A 49 2.71 -10.51 -9.63
C TRP A 49 1.60 -9.89 -10.50
N ILE A 50 1.73 -8.60 -10.86
CA ILE A 50 0.79 -7.94 -11.78
C ILE A 50 0.81 -8.62 -13.16
N GLY A 51 2.00 -8.91 -13.69
CA GLY A 51 2.18 -9.60 -14.98
C GLY A 51 1.59 -11.01 -15.01
N ALA A 52 1.66 -11.72 -13.88
CA ALA A 52 1.03 -13.02 -13.66
C ALA A 52 -0.50 -12.92 -13.39
N GLY A 53 -1.13 -11.78 -13.68
CA GLY A 53 -2.55 -11.58 -13.46
C GLY A 53 -2.93 -11.69 -11.98
N ARG A 54 -2.04 -11.29 -11.07
CA ARG A 54 -2.27 -11.23 -9.62
C ARG A 54 -2.56 -12.61 -9.00
N GLY A 55 -1.94 -13.66 -9.55
CA GLY A 55 -2.13 -15.05 -9.12
C GLY A 55 -3.39 -15.72 -9.70
N LEU A 56 -4.12 -15.02 -10.58
CA LEU A 56 -5.25 -15.59 -11.32
C LEU A 56 -4.81 -16.36 -12.57
N ARG A 57 -3.63 -16.05 -13.11
CA ARG A 57 -3.02 -16.87 -14.17
C ARG A 57 -2.26 -18.00 -13.48
N GLY A 58 -2.37 -19.22 -13.99
CA GLY A 58 -1.70 -20.39 -13.42
C GLY A 58 -0.18 -20.19 -13.25
N GLY A 59 0.46 -21.10 -12.51
CA GLY A 59 1.91 -21.05 -12.27
C GLY A 59 2.27 -20.85 -10.79
N PRO A 60 3.52 -20.44 -10.50
CA PRO A 60 4.09 -20.49 -9.14
C PRO A 60 3.44 -19.51 -8.16
N MET A 61 2.77 -18.46 -8.65
CA MET A 61 2.09 -17.45 -7.83
C MET A 61 0.58 -17.72 -7.65
N ARG A 62 0.09 -18.90 -8.06
CA ARG A 62 -1.33 -19.26 -7.93
C ARG A 62 -1.78 -19.29 -6.47
N ASN A 63 -3.08 -19.15 -6.24
CA ASN A 63 -3.73 -19.36 -4.94
C ASN A 63 -3.11 -18.53 -3.79
N GLY A 64 -2.63 -17.33 -4.08
CA GLY A 64 -2.10 -16.43 -3.05
C GLY A 64 -0.68 -16.75 -2.55
N ALA A 65 0.06 -17.66 -3.21
CA ALA A 65 1.44 -18.00 -2.83
C ALA A 65 2.41 -16.79 -2.86
N GLY A 66 2.06 -15.73 -3.59
CA GLY A 66 2.86 -14.51 -3.69
C GLY A 66 4.23 -14.72 -4.37
N PRO A 67 4.99 -13.66 -4.60
CA PRO A 67 6.34 -13.73 -5.14
C PRO A 67 7.37 -14.07 -4.06
N THR A 68 8.49 -14.69 -4.46
CA THR A 68 9.61 -14.94 -3.56
C THR A 68 10.33 -13.64 -3.19
N ILE A 69 10.39 -13.36 -1.89
CA ILE A 69 11.27 -12.32 -1.31
C ILE A 69 12.54 -13.01 -0.80
N GLY A 70 13.65 -12.84 -1.53
CA GLY A 70 14.94 -13.44 -1.18
C GLY A 70 15.72 -12.64 -0.13
N SER A 71 15.64 -11.31 -0.16
CA SER A 71 16.25 -10.42 0.83
C SER A 71 15.19 -9.42 1.30
N VAL A 72 14.86 -9.47 2.59
CA VAL A 72 13.90 -8.55 3.21
C VAL A 72 14.41 -7.12 3.15
N VAL A 73 15.69 -6.89 3.48
CA VAL A 73 16.33 -5.57 3.43
C VAL A 73 16.23 -4.91 2.05
N LYS A 74 16.56 -5.65 0.98
CA LYS A 74 16.44 -5.12 -0.40
C LYS A 74 14.98 -4.85 -0.78
N PHE A 75 14.07 -5.72 -0.35
CA PHE A 75 12.65 -5.53 -0.62
C PHE A 75 12.12 -4.27 0.07
N GLU A 76 12.47 -4.09 1.35
CA GLU A 76 12.14 -2.91 2.14
C GLU A 76 12.62 -1.62 1.45
N GLN A 77 13.90 -1.55 1.06
CA GLN A 77 14.47 -0.37 0.40
C GLN A 77 13.72 -0.02 -0.89
N ASN A 78 13.43 -1.04 -1.72
CA ASN A 78 12.66 -0.86 -2.94
C ASN A 78 11.20 -0.45 -2.64
N TRP A 79 10.60 -1.00 -1.59
CA TRP A 79 9.24 -0.68 -1.19
C TRP A 79 9.12 0.77 -0.73
N TRP A 80 10.00 1.25 0.16
CA TRP A 80 10.01 2.65 0.60
C TRP A 80 10.33 3.61 -0.56
N SER A 81 11.25 3.23 -1.45
CA SER A 81 11.56 4.02 -2.65
C SER A 81 10.33 4.15 -3.55
N TRP A 82 9.61 3.05 -3.80
CA TRP A 82 8.37 3.07 -4.56
C TRP A 82 7.28 3.89 -3.88
N TRP A 83 7.04 3.64 -2.60
CA TRP A 83 6.03 4.34 -1.81
C TRP A 83 6.25 5.85 -1.82
N ALA A 84 7.51 6.29 -1.77
CA ALA A 84 7.88 7.69 -1.92
C ALA A 84 7.44 8.30 -3.26
N THR A 85 7.58 7.56 -4.37
CA THR A 85 7.15 8.04 -5.70
C THR A 85 5.63 8.17 -5.85
N LEU A 86 4.87 7.51 -4.97
CA LEU A 86 3.41 7.55 -4.98
C LEU A 86 2.86 8.70 -4.14
N GLN A 87 3.65 9.28 -3.24
CA GLN A 87 3.14 10.26 -2.32
C GLN A 87 2.71 11.54 -3.02
N PRO A 88 1.58 12.12 -2.59
CA PRO A 88 1.20 13.47 -2.97
C PRO A 88 2.28 14.51 -2.65
N PRO A 89 2.35 15.61 -3.40
CA PRO A 89 3.40 16.63 -3.25
C PRO A 89 3.39 17.34 -1.89
N TRP A 90 2.25 17.37 -1.20
CA TRP A 90 2.12 17.98 0.13
C TRP A 90 2.67 17.10 1.26
N ARG A 91 3.03 15.83 1.00
CA ARG A 91 3.57 14.92 2.02
C ARG A 91 4.99 15.33 2.41
N VAL A 92 5.17 15.58 3.70
CA VAL A 92 6.47 15.95 4.28
C VAL A 92 7.13 14.71 4.90
N ARG A 93 8.47 14.64 4.80
CA ARG A 93 9.28 13.60 5.45
C ARG A 93 9.29 13.78 6.96
N ASP A 94 9.39 12.67 7.68
CA ASP A 94 9.51 12.69 9.14
C ASP A 94 10.86 13.30 9.56
N ARG A 95 10.88 14.07 10.64
CA ARG A 95 12.11 14.67 11.17
C ARG A 95 12.93 13.58 11.86
N GLY A 96 14.14 13.35 11.37
CA GLY A 96 15.05 12.34 11.92
C GLY A 96 14.91 10.95 11.28
N HIS A 97 13.91 10.74 10.42
CA HIS A 97 13.69 9.52 9.65
C HIS A 97 13.35 9.85 8.18
N PRO A 98 14.35 10.22 7.36
CA PRO A 98 14.13 10.72 5.99
C PRO A 98 13.45 9.69 5.06
N GLU A 99 13.50 8.41 5.40
CA GLU A 99 12.81 7.33 4.71
C GLU A 99 11.29 7.31 4.97
N ARG A 100 10.83 7.94 6.07
CA ARG A 100 9.44 7.96 6.53
C ARG A 100 8.75 9.28 6.21
N PHE A 101 7.44 9.29 6.39
CA PHE A 101 6.62 10.49 6.20
C PHE A 101 5.93 10.87 7.51
N SER A 102 5.76 12.18 7.71
CA SER A 102 4.95 12.69 8.81
C SER A 102 3.48 12.29 8.64
N ARG A 103 2.80 12.10 9.78
CA ARG A 103 1.36 11.76 9.90
C ARG A 103 0.61 12.75 10.81
N GLU A 104 1.08 13.99 10.88
CA GLU A 104 0.50 15.02 11.77
C GLU A 104 -0.86 15.53 11.29
N GLU A 105 -0.96 15.91 10.01
CA GLU A 105 -2.21 16.38 9.40
C GLU A 105 -2.22 15.98 7.92
N TYR A 106 -3.42 15.74 7.38
CA TYR A 106 -3.59 15.58 5.96
C TYR A 106 -3.36 16.92 5.26
N GLY A 107 -2.24 17.04 4.55
CA GLY A 107 -2.13 18.05 3.51
C GLY A 107 -3.04 17.68 2.34
N GLY A 108 -3.36 18.65 1.49
CA GLY A 108 -4.22 18.44 0.33
C GLY A 108 -5.69 18.71 0.65
N LYS A 109 -6.15 19.89 0.25
CA LYS A 109 -7.50 20.40 0.56
C LYS A 109 -8.52 20.01 -0.50
N THR A 110 -8.07 19.52 -1.65
CA THR A 110 -8.92 19.19 -2.80
C THR A 110 -8.69 17.74 -3.25
N GLN A 111 -9.62 17.17 -4.02
CA GLN A 111 -9.43 15.85 -4.63
C GLN A 111 -8.21 15.80 -5.57
N GLU A 112 -7.85 16.93 -6.19
CA GLU A 112 -6.72 17.06 -7.11
C GLU A 112 -5.40 16.86 -6.38
N ASP A 113 -5.29 17.34 -5.14
CA ASP A 113 -4.11 17.14 -4.29
C ASP A 113 -3.86 15.66 -3.96
N TRP A 114 -4.88 14.81 -4.10
CA TRP A 114 -4.81 13.37 -3.83
C TRP A 114 -4.72 12.52 -5.11
N GLU A 115 -4.73 13.14 -6.29
CA GLU A 115 -4.85 12.46 -7.58
C GLU A 115 -3.76 11.40 -7.83
N THR A 116 -2.57 11.58 -7.25
CA THR A 116 -1.45 10.63 -7.40
C THR A 116 -1.75 9.25 -6.83
N LEU A 117 -2.56 9.19 -5.76
CA LEU A 117 -2.99 7.96 -5.09
C LEU A 117 -4.45 7.58 -5.36
N ARG A 118 -5.25 8.51 -5.88
CA ARG A 118 -6.67 8.32 -6.20
C ARG A 118 -6.85 7.42 -7.42
N VAL A 119 -6.64 6.12 -7.23
CA VAL A 119 -6.77 5.10 -8.27
C VAL A 119 -7.61 3.95 -7.70
N PRO A 120 -8.87 3.79 -8.15
CA PRO A 120 -9.72 2.71 -7.67
C PRO A 120 -9.34 1.35 -8.26
N GLY A 121 -9.70 0.28 -7.55
CA GLY A 121 -9.65 -1.08 -8.06
C GLY A 121 -8.23 -1.66 -8.18
N VAL A 122 -8.07 -2.60 -9.12
CA VAL A 122 -6.92 -3.52 -9.14
C VAL A 122 -5.56 -2.87 -9.45
N ASN A 123 -5.57 -1.65 -9.99
CA ASN A 123 -4.37 -0.87 -10.29
C ASN A 123 -4.05 0.18 -9.21
N GLY A 124 -4.88 0.24 -8.18
CA GLY A 124 -4.73 1.11 -7.02
C GLY A 124 -3.98 0.48 -5.86
N MET A 125 -4.48 0.77 -4.65
CA MET A 125 -3.87 0.40 -3.37
C MET A 125 -3.75 -1.11 -3.15
N LEU A 126 -4.49 -1.94 -3.90
CA LEU A 126 -4.35 -3.40 -3.87
C LEU A 126 -2.89 -3.85 -4.02
N SER A 127 -2.13 -3.22 -4.93
CA SER A 127 -0.73 -3.59 -5.17
C SER A 127 0.19 -3.25 -3.98
N VAL A 128 -0.07 -2.14 -3.29
CA VAL A 128 0.65 -1.71 -2.10
C VAL A 128 0.34 -2.61 -0.91
N VAL A 129 -0.95 -2.91 -0.69
CA VAL A 129 -1.44 -3.80 0.36
C VAL A 129 -0.90 -5.22 0.19
N ALA A 130 -0.90 -5.75 -1.05
CA ALA A 130 -0.34 -7.06 -1.35
C ALA A 130 1.17 -7.11 -1.08
N ALA A 131 1.92 -6.07 -1.45
CA ALA A 131 3.35 -5.98 -1.16
C ALA A 131 3.65 -6.00 0.35
N LEU A 132 2.85 -5.27 1.14
CA LEU A 132 2.96 -5.27 2.61
C LEU A 132 2.60 -6.62 3.23
N TYR A 133 1.64 -7.34 2.66
CA TYR A 133 1.32 -8.70 3.08
C TYR A 133 2.52 -9.64 2.90
N TRP A 134 3.12 -9.68 1.71
CA TRP A 134 4.27 -10.56 1.44
C TRP A 134 5.46 -10.24 2.33
N TRP A 135 5.73 -8.96 2.54
CA TRP A 135 6.76 -8.52 3.47
C TRP A 135 6.47 -8.99 4.90
N GLY A 136 5.25 -8.76 5.38
CA GLY A 136 4.85 -9.15 6.73
C GLY A 136 4.89 -10.66 6.95
N VAL A 137 4.55 -11.47 5.94
CA VAL A 137 4.69 -12.94 5.98
C VAL A 137 6.14 -13.37 6.25
N LYS A 138 7.14 -12.67 5.70
CA LYS A 138 8.56 -12.95 5.98
C LYS A 138 8.98 -12.63 7.41
N LEU A 139 8.18 -11.83 8.12
CA LEU A 139 8.46 -11.33 9.46
C LEU A 139 7.54 -11.92 10.54
N VAL A 140 6.74 -12.96 10.23
CA VAL A 140 5.80 -13.56 11.21
C VAL A 140 6.53 -14.19 12.40
N LYS A 141 7.68 -14.82 12.16
CA LYS A 141 8.48 -15.47 13.21
C LYS A 141 9.51 -14.53 13.87
N VAL A 142 9.54 -13.25 13.45
CA VAL A 142 10.46 -12.25 13.97
C VAL A 142 9.73 -11.45 15.04
N VAL A 143 10.21 -11.52 16.28
CA VAL A 143 9.52 -10.96 17.45
C VAL A 143 9.77 -9.46 17.57
N ASP A 144 11.03 -9.04 17.63
CA ASP A 144 11.42 -7.64 17.74
C ASP A 144 12.71 -7.40 16.96
N SER A 145 12.59 -6.71 15.83
CA SER A 145 13.72 -6.36 14.96
C SER A 145 13.45 -5.04 14.28
N GLU A 146 14.51 -4.42 13.75
CA GLU A 146 14.37 -3.20 12.94
C GLU A 146 13.46 -3.43 11.74
N GLU A 147 13.61 -4.57 11.04
CA GLU A 147 12.78 -4.96 9.89
C GLU A 147 11.30 -5.14 10.26
N LYS A 148 11.00 -5.59 11.48
CA LYS A 148 9.62 -5.65 11.97
C LYS A 148 9.06 -4.26 12.24
N ARG A 149 9.84 -3.37 12.84
CA ARG A 149 9.41 -2.01 13.18
C ARG A 149 9.17 -1.15 11.93
N THR A 150 10.10 -1.17 10.98
CA THR A 150 9.94 -0.49 9.68
C THR A 150 8.75 -1.03 8.88
N TRP A 151 8.49 -2.34 8.90
CA TRP A 151 7.28 -2.92 8.31
C TRP A 151 6.00 -2.43 9.00
N VAL A 152 5.98 -2.37 10.35
CA VAL A 152 4.85 -1.80 11.10
C VAL A 152 4.62 -0.33 10.73
N GLU A 153 5.69 0.45 10.60
CA GLU A 153 5.58 1.86 10.19
C GLU A 153 5.04 2.02 8.76
N ALA A 154 5.49 1.18 7.83
CA ALA A 154 4.94 1.12 6.48
C ALA A 154 3.43 0.81 6.48
N VAL A 155 2.99 -0.18 7.27
CA VAL A 155 1.56 -0.54 7.41
C VAL A 155 0.75 0.63 7.98
N ARG A 156 1.24 1.28 9.04
CA ARG A 156 0.58 2.42 9.68
C ARG A 156 0.46 3.61 8.75
N ASP A 157 1.53 3.91 8.02
CA ASP A 157 1.58 5.02 7.08
C ASP A 157 0.65 4.81 5.87
N VAL A 158 0.60 3.60 5.30
CA VAL A 158 -0.37 3.27 4.25
C VAL A 158 -1.80 3.34 4.78
N LYS A 159 -2.07 2.83 5.99
CA LYS A 159 -3.41 2.92 6.60
C LYS A 159 -3.85 4.37 6.77
N TRP A 160 -2.95 5.24 7.23
CA TRP A 160 -3.20 6.67 7.38
C TRP A 160 -3.53 7.31 6.03
N MET A 161 -2.73 7.06 4.98
CA MET A 161 -3.04 7.58 3.63
C MET A 161 -4.38 7.08 3.07
N ILE A 162 -4.73 5.81 3.31
CA ILE A 162 -6.03 5.25 2.91
C ILE A 162 -7.19 5.95 3.65
N ALA A 163 -7.03 6.25 4.94
CA ALA A 163 -8.05 6.95 5.70
C ALA A 163 -8.29 8.38 5.17
N GLY A 164 -7.22 9.12 4.85
CA GLY A 164 -7.33 10.43 4.21
C GLY A 164 -8.02 10.37 2.85
N LEU A 165 -7.60 9.44 1.98
CA LEU A 165 -8.27 9.20 0.69
C LEU A 165 -9.77 8.90 0.86
N THR A 166 -10.11 8.05 1.83
CA THR A 166 -11.51 7.66 2.08
C THR A 166 -12.34 8.88 2.51
N ALA A 167 -11.80 9.74 3.37
CA ALA A 167 -12.48 10.96 3.79
C ALA A 167 -12.72 11.91 2.62
N VAL A 168 -11.70 12.10 1.77
CA VAL A 168 -11.78 12.92 0.55
C VAL A 168 -12.82 12.39 -0.45
N GLU A 169 -12.92 11.08 -0.63
CA GLU A 169 -13.95 10.48 -1.51
C GLU A 169 -15.36 10.61 -0.95
N THR A 170 -15.52 10.46 0.36
CA THR A 170 -16.83 10.50 1.02
C THR A 170 -17.31 11.92 1.31
N GLY A 171 -16.46 12.93 1.10
CA GLY A 171 -16.74 14.32 1.46
C GLY A 171 -16.76 14.56 2.97
N ALA A 172 -16.24 13.61 3.77
CA ALA A 172 -16.08 13.80 5.20
C ALA A 172 -14.94 14.79 5.46
N THR A 173 -15.20 15.84 6.24
CA THR A 173 -14.17 16.80 6.63
C THR A 173 -13.18 16.12 7.57
N THR A 174 -11.92 15.98 7.13
CA THR A 174 -10.77 15.57 7.94
C THR A 174 -10.27 16.68 8.84
#